data_AF-A0AB74KY66-F1
#
_entry.id   AF-A0AB74KY66-F1
#
_cell.length_a   1.000
_cell.length_b   1.000
_cell.length_c   1.000
_cell.angle_alpha   90.00
_cell.angle_beta   90.00
_cell.angle_gamma   90.00
#
_symmetry.space_group_name_H-M   'P 1'
#
loop_
_entity.id
_entity.type
_entity.pdbx_description
1 polymer ?
#
loop_
_entity_poly.entity_id
_entity_poly.type
_entity_poly.pdbx_seq_one_letter_code
_entity_poly.pdbx_strand_id
1 'polypeptide(L)'
;MTNSNVVELFQKRPAVANDEEYIALYEQNDGYIYYVRNYVAQQEFIVVSDSFMQALPEEMRPATNVFFSCNFYLLKQFKRDVQSHIQNTGQFLYFYHLFDKSVNVFFDSL
;
A
#
# COMPACT_ATOMS: atom_id res chain seq x y z
N MET A 1 -9.14 -22.49 -21.76
CA MET A 1 -8.86 -22.45 -20.31
C MET A 1 -8.33 -21.07 -19.99
N THR A 2 -9.21 -20.17 -19.56
CA THR A 2 -8.87 -18.79 -19.20
C THR A 2 -8.70 -18.72 -17.69
N ASN A 3 -7.46 -18.76 -17.22
CA ASN A 3 -7.12 -18.40 -15.84
C ASN A 3 -7.17 -16.88 -15.73
N SER A 4 -8.37 -16.34 -15.49
CA SER A 4 -8.54 -14.97 -15.03
C SER A 4 -8.68 -15.03 -13.51
N ASN A 5 -7.55 -15.13 -12.81
CA ASN A 5 -7.47 -14.81 -11.37
C ASN A 5 -7.44 -13.28 -11.20
N VAL A 6 -8.42 -12.60 -11.79
CA VAL A 6 -8.74 -11.24 -11.41
C VAL A 6 -9.46 -11.38 -10.09
N VAL A 7 -8.69 -11.26 -9.00
CA VAL A 7 -9.20 -11.21 -7.63
C VAL A 7 -10.43 -10.30 -7.65
N GLU A 8 -11.55 -10.84 -7.17
CA GLU A 8 -12.87 -10.21 -7.10
C GLU A 8 -12.90 -9.01 -6.11
N LEU A 9 -11.93 -8.09 -6.20
CA LEU A 9 -11.79 -6.90 -5.36
C LEU A 9 -12.97 -5.92 -5.49
N PHE A 10 -13.91 -6.15 -6.42
CA PHE A 10 -14.97 -5.21 -6.76
C PHE A 10 -16.39 -5.78 -6.73
N GLN A 11 -16.62 -7.04 -6.33
CA GLN A 11 -17.98 -7.57 -6.22
C GLN A 11 -18.50 -7.49 -4.79
N LYS A 12 -19.34 -6.47 -4.53
CA LYS A 12 -20.15 -6.25 -3.32
C LYS A 12 -19.34 -6.26 -2.02
N ARG A 13 -19.11 -5.06 -1.45
CA ARG A 13 -18.65 -4.90 -0.06
C ARG A 13 -19.49 -5.79 0.86
N PRO A 14 -18.93 -6.85 1.45
CA PRO A 14 -19.61 -7.63 2.48
C PRO A 14 -19.93 -6.68 3.64
N ALA A 15 -21.01 -6.99 4.37
CA ALA A 15 -21.39 -6.22 5.55
C ALA A 15 -20.20 -6.12 6.52
N VAL A 16 -19.64 -4.91 6.65
CA VAL A 16 -18.48 -4.53 7.52
C VAL A 16 -17.62 -5.75 7.91
N ALA A 17 -16.90 -6.29 6.95
CA ALA A 17 -15.89 -7.30 7.25
C ALA A 17 -14.73 -6.58 7.94
N ASN A 18 -14.54 -6.84 9.24
CA ASN A 18 -13.33 -6.47 10.01
C ASN A 18 -12.09 -7.26 9.55
N ASP A 19 -12.18 -7.94 8.40
CA ASP A 19 -11.25 -8.96 7.95
C ASP A 19 -10.08 -8.33 7.20
N GLU A 20 -10.22 -7.07 6.76
CA GLU A 20 -9.19 -6.32 6.08
C GLU A 20 -9.21 -4.84 6.48
N GLU A 21 -8.03 -4.24 6.55
CA GLU A 21 -7.83 -2.81 6.68
C GLU A 21 -7.06 -2.25 5.48
N TYR A 22 -7.36 -1.00 5.14
CA TYR A 22 -6.87 -0.35 3.93
C TYR A 22 -6.55 1.12 4.20
N ILE A 23 -5.36 1.58 3.80
CA ILE A 23 -4.99 2.99 3.80
C ILE A 23 -4.37 3.40 2.46
N ALA A 24 -4.78 4.57 1.96
CA ALA A 24 -4.07 5.23 0.87
C ALA A 24 -2.83 5.95 1.42
N LEU A 25 -1.65 5.37 1.18
CA LEU A 25 -0.38 6.01 1.50
C LEU A 25 -0.10 7.17 0.54
N TYR A 26 -0.55 7.05 -0.71
CA TYR A 26 -0.59 8.12 -1.69
C TYR A 26 -1.77 7.89 -2.64
N GLU A 27 -2.46 8.95 -3.00
CA GLU A 27 -3.47 8.95 -4.06
C GLU A 27 -3.54 10.35 -4.68
N GLN A 28 -3.21 10.45 -5.96
CA GLN A 28 -3.35 11.67 -6.75
C GLN A 28 -3.42 11.35 -8.24
N ASN A 29 -4.48 11.82 -8.92
CA ASN A 29 -4.75 11.50 -10.33
C ASN A 29 -4.74 9.97 -10.56
N ASP A 30 -3.91 9.48 -11.48
CA ASP A 30 -3.74 8.05 -11.79
C ASP A 30 -2.64 7.38 -10.94
N GLY A 31 -1.98 8.13 -10.05
CA GLY A 31 -0.90 7.64 -9.19
C GLY A 31 -1.42 7.20 -7.83
N TYR A 32 -1.06 5.99 -7.40
CA TYR A 32 -1.47 5.49 -6.09
C TYR A 32 -0.45 4.54 -5.45
N ILE A 33 -0.46 4.55 -4.11
CA ILE A 33 0.20 3.57 -3.23
C ILE A 33 -0.82 3.21 -2.15
N TYR A 34 -1.28 1.97 -2.17
CA TYR A 34 -2.28 1.45 -1.24
C TYR A 34 -1.69 0.38 -0.36
N TYR A 35 -1.86 0.50 0.95
CA TYR A 35 -1.53 -0.56 1.89
C TYR A 35 -2.80 -1.32 2.27
N VAL A 36 -2.71 -2.65 2.25
CA VAL A 36 -3.77 -3.56 2.65
C VAL A 36 -3.22 -4.51 3.69
N ARG A 37 -3.96 -4.66 4.80
CA ARG A 37 -3.73 -5.69 5.81
C ARG A 37 -4.93 -6.61 5.86
N ASN A 38 -4.73 -7.88 5.51
CA ASN A 38 -5.76 -8.92 5.59
C ASN A 38 -5.51 -9.79 6.83
N TYR A 39 -6.45 -9.76 7.77
CA TYR A 39 -6.39 -10.50 9.03
C TYR A 39 -6.70 -11.99 8.87
N VAL A 40 -7.53 -12.37 7.89
CA VAL A 40 -7.90 -13.77 7.61
C VAL A 40 -6.72 -14.54 7.02
N ALA A 41 -6.04 -13.94 6.04
CA ALA A 41 -4.85 -14.49 5.40
C ALA A 41 -3.56 -14.26 6.19
N GLN A 42 -3.62 -13.46 7.28
CA GLN A 42 -2.47 -12.99 8.05
C GLN A 42 -1.39 -12.38 7.14
N GLN A 43 -1.81 -11.58 6.16
CA GLN A 43 -0.93 -11.06 5.14
C GLN A 43 -1.12 -9.55 4.99
N GLU A 44 -0.02 -8.86 4.77
CA GLU A 44 0.00 -7.47 4.37
C GLU A 44 0.72 -7.32 3.04
N PHE A 45 0.25 -6.37 2.24
CA PHE A 45 0.85 -6.04 0.97
C PHE A 45 0.54 -4.60 0.60
N ILE A 46 1.31 -4.09 -0.34
CA ILE A 46 1.09 -2.77 -0.93
C ILE A 46 0.82 -2.95 -2.40
N VAL A 47 -0.17 -2.22 -2.93
CA VAL A 47 -0.43 -2.13 -4.37
C VAL A 47 -0.01 -0.75 -4.84
N VAL A 48 0.81 -0.70 -5.89
CA VAL A 48 1.27 0.54 -6.50
C VAL A 48 0.73 0.69 -7.93
N SER A 49 0.61 1.92 -8.40
CA SER A 49 0.34 2.19 -9.81
C SER A 49 1.60 1.99 -10.68
N ASP A 50 1.39 1.83 -11.99
CA ASP A 50 2.49 1.65 -12.94
C ASP A 50 3.49 2.82 -12.94
N SER A 51 3.01 4.04 -12.70
CA SER A 51 3.87 5.23 -12.57
C SER A 51 4.89 5.09 -11.43
N PHE A 52 4.47 4.55 -10.28
CA PHE A 52 5.37 4.28 -9.15
C PHE A 52 6.30 3.10 -9.42
N MET A 53 5.84 2.07 -10.14
CA MET A 53 6.71 0.98 -10.59
C MET A 53 7.83 1.50 -11.50
N GLN A 54 7.52 2.36 -12.45
CA GLN A 54 8.51 2.91 -13.37
C GLN A 54 9.46 3.92 -12.71
N ALA A 55 9.03 4.58 -11.64
CA ALA A 55 9.87 5.49 -10.87
C ALA A 55 10.99 4.77 -10.08
N LEU A 56 10.85 3.48 -9.81
CA LEU A 56 11.90 2.68 -9.18
C LEU A 56 13.07 2.44 -10.15
N PRO A 57 14.33 2.33 -9.64
CA PRO A 57 15.46 1.84 -10.41
C PRO A 57 15.16 0.46 -11.02
N GLU A 58 15.57 0.22 -12.26
CA GLU A 58 15.21 -0.98 -13.01
C GLU A 58 15.65 -2.27 -12.30
N GLU A 59 16.84 -2.25 -11.70
CA GLU A 59 17.41 -3.35 -10.92
C GLU A 59 16.64 -3.66 -9.62
N MET A 60 15.78 -2.75 -9.15
CA MET A 60 14.98 -2.91 -7.93
C MET A 60 13.50 -3.16 -8.21
N ARG A 61 13.06 -3.08 -9.48
CA ARG A 61 11.64 -3.24 -9.85
C ARG A 61 11.19 -4.68 -9.62
N PRO A 62 10.16 -4.91 -8.78
CA PRO A 62 9.56 -6.23 -8.65
C PRO A 62 8.87 -6.65 -9.94
N ALA A 63 8.62 -7.95 -10.08
CA ALA A 63 7.91 -8.49 -11.24
C ALA A 63 6.42 -8.08 -11.30
N THR A 64 5.86 -7.67 -10.17
CA THR A 64 4.46 -7.27 -10.02
C THR A 64 4.36 -5.93 -9.30
N ASN A 65 3.23 -5.24 -9.48
CA ASN A 65 2.90 -4.01 -8.76
C ASN A 65 2.37 -4.25 -7.33
N VAL A 66 2.54 -5.48 -6.82
CA VAL A 66 2.15 -5.87 -5.46
C VAL A 66 3.42 -6.13 -4.66
N PHE A 67 3.69 -5.27 -3.70
CA PHE A 67 4.84 -5.39 -2.81
C PHE A 67 4.41 -6.17 -1.57
N PHE A 68 5.15 -7.23 -1.25
CA PHE A 68 5.02 -7.93 0.03
C PHE A 68 5.99 -7.33 1.05
N SER A 69 5.91 -7.75 2.32
CA SER A 69 6.74 -7.20 3.40
C SER A 69 8.24 -7.18 3.06
N CYS A 70 8.75 -8.15 2.31
CA CYS A 70 10.15 -8.19 1.86
C CYS A 70 10.52 -7.09 0.84
N ASN A 71 9.54 -6.44 0.21
CA ASN A 71 9.69 -5.36 -0.75
C ASN A 71 9.35 -3.99 -0.17
N PHE A 72 8.88 -3.88 1.09
CA PHE A 72 8.43 -2.61 1.66
C PHE A 72 9.54 -1.56 1.74
N TYR A 73 10.81 -1.98 1.80
CA TYR A 73 11.96 -1.07 1.74
C TYR A 73 11.96 -0.18 0.49
N LEU A 74 11.31 -0.61 -0.61
CA LEU A 74 11.16 0.18 -1.84
C LEU A 74 10.33 1.46 -1.63
N LEU A 75 9.43 1.47 -0.64
CA LEU A 75 8.66 2.66 -0.29
C LEU A 75 9.55 3.83 0.14
N LYS A 76 10.80 3.58 0.59
CA LYS A 76 11.72 4.66 0.98
C LYS A 76 11.92 5.70 -0.13
N GLN A 77 11.83 5.28 -1.40
CA GLN A 77 11.89 6.18 -2.56
C GLN A 77 10.75 7.21 -2.58
N PHE A 78 9.61 6.88 -1.97
CA PHE A 78 8.37 7.65 -1.99
C PHE A 78 8.03 8.26 -0.62
N LYS A 79 8.98 8.29 0.33
CA LYS A 79 8.77 8.79 1.71
C LYS A 79 8.14 10.18 1.73
N ARG A 80 8.62 11.10 0.88
CA ARG A 80 8.13 12.49 0.85
C ARG A 80 6.69 12.59 0.36
N ASP A 81 6.35 11.83 -0.68
CA ASP A 81 5.00 11.82 -1.26
C ASP A 81 3.99 11.25 -0.28
N VAL A 82 4.33 10.13 0.37
CA VAL A 82 3.49 9.51 1.41
C VAL A 82 3.32 10.44 2.61
N GLN A 83 4.41 11.05 3.09
CA GLN A 83 4.34 12.00 4.20
C GLN A 83 3.44 13.19 3.89
N SER A 84 3.61 13.80 2.71
CA SER A 84 2.79 14.93 2.29
C SER A 84 1.33 14.52 2.16
N HIS A 85 1.03 13.37 1.57
CA HIS A 85 -0.33 12.88 1.41
C HIS A 85 -1.01 12.63 2.75
N ILE A 86 -0.38 11.89 3.67
CA ILE A 86 -0.94 11.63 5.02
C ILE A 86 -1.15 12.93 5.79
N GLN A 87 -0.25 13.91 5.63
CA GLN A 87 -0.39 15.22 6.27
C GLN A 87 -1.56 16.02 5.70
N ASN A 88 -1.71 16.06 4.38
CA ASN A 88 -2.76 16.83 3.73
C ASN A 88 -4.15 16.19 3.89
N THR A 89 -4.22 14.87 4.04
CA THR A 89 -5.48 14.13 4.21
C THR A 89 -5.88 13.92 5.68
N GLY A 90 -4.99 14.23 6.64
CA GLY A 90 -5.27 14.08 8.06
C GLY A 90 -5.33 12.63 8.55
N GLN A 91 -4.77 11.67 7.79
CA GLN A 91 -4.85 10.23 8.08
C GLN A 91 -3.89 9.75 9.19
N PHE A 92 -3.26 10.65 9.96
CA PHE A 92 -2.21 10.30 10.93
C PHE A 92 -2.64 9.27 11.98
N LEU A 93 -3.84 9.40 12.54
CA LEU A 93 -4.33 8.49 13.57
C LEU A 93 -4.58 7.09 13.00
N TYR A 94 -5.10 7.02 11.78
CA TYR A 94 -5.36 5.76 11.11
C TYR A 94 -4.06 5.08 10.64
N PHE A 95 -3.10 5.86 10.14
CA PHE A 95 -1.74 5.39 9.90
C PHE A 95 -1.12 4.81 11.17
N TYR A 96 -1.20 5.53 12.30
CA TYR A 96 -0.66 5.06 13.57
C TYR A 96 -1.36 3.77 14.03
N HIS A 97 -2.68 3.67 13.87
CA HIS A 97 -3.42 2.45 14.19
C HIS A 97 -2.89 1.23 13.41
N LEU A 98 -2.60 1.41 12.12
CA LEU A 98 -2.09 0.32 11.28
C LEU A 98 -0.64 -0.03 11.61
N PHE A 99 0.26 0.96 11.71
CA PHE A 99 1.70 0.69 11.78
C PHE A 99 2.28 0.74 13.21
N ASP A 100 1.47 1.10 14.21
CA ASP A 100 1.86 1.35 15.61
C ASP A 100 3.05 2.33 15.76
N LYS A 101 3.21 3.20 14.77
CA LYS A 101 4.36 4.11 14.62
C LYS A 101 3.95 5.36 13.87
N SER A 102 4.65 6.47 14.14
CA SER A 102 4.54 7.66 13.31
C SER A 102 5.11 7.41 11.91
N VAL A 103 4.67 8.19 10.92
CA VAL A 103 5.12 8.05 9.52
C VAL A 103 6.65 8.09 9.42
N ASN A 104 7.31 9.03 10.09
CA ASN A 104 8.78 9.10 10.08
C ASN A 104 9.43 7.81 10.61
N VAL A 105 9.00 7.35 11.79
CA VAL A 105 9.56 6.17 12.45
C VAL A 105 9.29 4.89 11.65
N PHE A 106 8.13 4.81 10.99
CA PHE A 106 7.83 3.72 10.06
C PHE A 106 8.88 3.65 8.95
N PHE A 107 9.09 4.74 8.20
CA PHE A 107 10.06 4.77 7.09
C PHE A 107 11.50 4.55 7.52
N ASP A 108 11.87 4.99 8.73
CA ASP A 108 13.20 4.77 9.27
C ASP A 108 13.43 3.29 9.66
N SER A 109 12.35 2.51 9.85
CA SER A 109 12.39 1.07 10.16
C SER A 109 12.20 0.13 8.96
N LEU A 110 11.92 0.68 7.78
CA LEU A 110 11.86 -0.06 6.51
C LEU A 110 13.25 -0.50 6.02
#